data_AF-A0A2X4TJY9-F1
#
_entry.id   AF-A0A2X4TJY9-F1
#
_cell.length_a   1.000
_cell.length_b   1.000
_cell.length_c   1.000
_cell.angle_alpha   90.00
_cell.angle_beta   90.00
_cell.angle_gamma   90.00
#
_symmetry.space_group_name_H-M   'P 1'
#
loop_
_entity.id
_entity.type
_entity.pdbx_description
1 polymer ?
#
loop_
_entity_poly.entity_id
_entity_poly.type
_entity_poly.pdbx_seq_one_letter_code
_entity_poly.pdbx_strand_id
1 'polypeptide(L)' 'MTNWPNPFIEQRADPFILRDGSDYYFIASVPEYDRLEIRRADSLQGLRAAEPVVVWRKPKTAR' A
#
# COMPACT_ATOMS: atom_id res chain seq x y z
N MET A 1 16.00 19.86 -2.38
CA MET A 1 14.74 19.37 -1.78
C MET A 1 14.33 18.13 -2.56
N THR A 2 14.02 17.01 -1.90
CA THR A 2 13.49 15.83 -2.59
C THR A 2 12.08 16.14 -3.07
N ASN A 3 11.82 16.02 -4.38
CA ASN A 3 10.49 16.20 -4.92
C ASN A 3 9.64 14.97 -4.60
N TRP A 4 8.54 15.16 -3.88
CA TRP A 4 7.60 14.11 -3.53
C TRP A 4 6.33 14.29 -4.36
N PRO A 5 6.12 13.46 -5.39
CA PRO A 5 4.97 13.65 -6.26
C PRO A 5 3.69 13.42 -5.46
N ASN A 6 2.76 14.35 -5.61
CA ASN A 6 1.43 14.26 -5.04
C ASN A 6 0.44 14.28 -6.22
N PRO A 7 -0.36 13.22 -6.43
CA PRO A 7 -0.52 12.03 -5.59
C PRO A 7 0.71 11.10 -5.59
N PHE A 8 0.99 10.51 -4.42
CA PHE A 8 2.13 9.61 -4.24
C PHE A 8 1.87 8.24 -4.86
N ILE A 9 0.72 7.65 -4.51
CA ILE A 9 0.15 6.44 -5.12
C ILE A 9 -1.33 6.76 -5.38
N GLU A 10 -1.75 6.71 -6.64
CA GLU A 10 -3.12 7.03 -7.04
C GLU A 10 -4.13 5.98 -6.56
N GLN A 11 -5.39 6.40 -6.42
CA GLN A 11 -6.53 5.52 -6.08
C GLN A 11 -6.29 4.71 -4.80
N ARG A 12 -5.63 5.30 -3.81
CA ARG A 12 -5.41 4.72 -2.49
C ARG A 12 -5.86 5.72 -1.43
N ALA A 13 -6.86 5.34 -0.65
CA ALA A 13 -7.36 6.14 0.48
C ALA A 13 -6.77 5.60 1.79
N ASP A 14 -6.78 6.43 2.84
CA ASP A 14 -6.32 6.06 4.18
C ASP A 14 -4.89 5.44 4.20
N PRO A 15 -3.88 6.13 3.62
CA PRO A 15 -2.54 5.56 3.50
C PRO A 15 -1.87 5.36 4.86
N PHE A 16 -1.35 4.16 5.09
CA PHE A 16 -0.50 3.83 6.24
C PHE A 16 0.84 3.29 5.76
N ILE A 17 1.92 3.86 6.28
CA ILE A 17 3.30 3.42 6.02
C ILE A 17 3.92 2.99 7.34
N LEU A 18 4.38 1.74 7.39
CA LEU A 18 5.21 1.21 8.47
C LEU A 18 6.64 1.09 7.97
N ARG A 19 7.62 1.48 8.80
CA ARG A 19 9.03 1.15 8.58
C ARG A 19 9.42 0.04 9.54
N ASP A 20 9.99 -1.03 9.02
CA ASP A 20 10.55 -2.13 9.80
C ASP A 20 11.94 -2.49 9.25
N GLY A 21 12.97 -2.29 10.06
CA GLY A 21 14.36 -2.38 9.63
C GLY A 21 14.70 -1.44 8.45
N SER A 22 15.19 -2.02 7.36
CA SER A 22 15.51 -1.33 6.11
C SER A 22 14.33 -1.21 5.14
N ASP A 23 13.16 -1.78 5.49
CA ASP A 23 12.02 -1.85 4.60
C ASP A 23 10.89 -0.90 5.01
N TYR A 24 10.16 -0.45 4.00
CA TYR A 24 8.91 0.26 4.12
C TYR A 24 7.78 -0.65 3.65
N TYR A 25 6.70 -0.68 4.41
CA TYR A 25 5.46 -1.38 4.10
C TYR A 25 4.35 -0.36 3.94
N PHE A 26 3.61 -0.44 2.83
CA PHE A 26 2.48 0.42 2.54
C PHE A 26 1.20 -0.38 2.41
N ILE A 27 0.17 0.06 3.12
CA ILE A 27 -1.20 -0.42 2.99
C ILE A 27 -2.13 0.79 2.88
N ALA A 28 -3.20 0.62 2.13
CA ALA A 28 -4.23 1.63 1.96
C ALA A 28 -5.54 0.96 1.52
N SER A 29 -6.64 1.67 1.72
CA SER A 29 -7.95 1.30 1.18
C SER A 29 -7.90 1.33 -0.35
N VAL A 30 -8.16 0.18 -0.97
CA VAL A 30 -8.38 0.08 -2.42
C VAL A 30 -9.81 0.53 -2.76
N PRO A 31 -10.06 1.06 -3.97
CA PRO A 31 -11.39 1.54 -4.35
C PRO A 31 -12.49 0.47 -4.25
N GLU A 32 -12.14 -0.80 -4.41
CA GLU A 32 -13.09 -1.91 -4.36
C GLU A 32 -13.47 -2.33 -2.93
N TYR A 33 -12.73 -1.90 -1.90
CA TYR A 33 -12.93 -2.26 -0.49
C TYR A 33 -13.07 -3.78 -0.23
N ASP A 34 -12.42 -4.62 -1.05
CA ASP A 34 -12.62 -6.08 -1.07
C ASP A 34 -11.40 -6.88 -0.59
N ARG A 35 -10.27 -6.22 -0.36
CA ARG A 35 -9.00 -6.87 -0.03
C ARG A 35 -8.07 -5.95 0.76
N LEU A 36 -7.12 -6.56 1.43
CA LEU A 36 -5.95 -5.88 2.00
C LEU A 36 -4.74 -6.23 1.12
N GLU A 37 -4.11 -5.20 0.57
CA GLU A 37 -2.87 -5.33 -0.20
C GLU A 37 -1.72 -4.58 0.48
N ILE A 38 -0.53 -5.19 0.45
CA ILE A 38 0.69 -4.62 1.01
C ILE A 38 1.71 -4.47 -0.10
N ARG A 39 2.35 -3.30 -0.15
CA ARG A 39 3.56 -3.06 -0.95
C ARG A 39 4.77 -2.99 -0.03
N ARG A 40 5.91 -3.52 -0.48
CA ARG A 40 7.19 -3.45 0.24
C ARG A 40 8.26 -2.84 -0.66
N ALA A 41 9.09 -1.96 -0.11
CA ALA A 41 10.29 -1.46 -0.76
C ALA A 41 11.35 -1.04 0.27
N ASP A 42 12.62 -0.99 -0.12
CA ASP A 42 13.74 -0.49 0.71
C ASP A 42 13.79 1.05 0.82
N SER A 43 12.91 1.74 0.10
CA SER A 43 12.81 3.19 0.05
C SER A 43 11.36 3.63 -0.15
N LEU A 44 11.02 4.83 0.32
CA LEU A 44 9.68 5.40 0.11
C LEU A 44 9.36 5.50 -1.38
N GLN A 45 10.31 5.98 -2.20
CA GLN A 45 10.13 6.10 -3.66
C GLN A 45 9.84 4.75 -4.32
N GLY A 46 10.50 3.68 -3.85
CA GLY A 46 10.30 2.32 -4.33
C GLY A 46 8.85 1.83 -4.16
N LEU A 47 8.13 2.27 -3.12
CA LEU A 47 6.73 1.89 -2.88
C LEU A 47 5.80 2.23 -4.05
N ARG A 48 6.15 3.24 -4.85
CA ARG A 48 5.34 3.68 -5.99
C ARG A 48 5.34 2.64 -7.12
N ALA A 49 6.47 1.97 -7.32
CA ALA A 49 6.68 0.94 -8.33
C ALA A 49 6.58 -0.49 -7.77
N ALA A 50 6.56 -0.66 -6.45
CA ALA A 50 6.42 -1.96 -5.81
C ALA A 50 5.08 -2.62 -6.14
N GLU A 51 5.15 -3.88 -6.58
CA GLU A 51 3.97 -4.68 -6.88
C GLU A 51 3.16 -4.95 -5.59
N PRO A 52 1.86 -4.67 -5.56
CA PRO A 52 1.01 -4.99 -4.41
C PRO A 52 0.80 -6.51 -4.26
N VAL A 53 0.96 -7.01 -3.04
CA VAL A 53 0.63 -8.40 -2.68
C VAL A 53 -0.65 -8.40 -1.85
N VAL A 54 -1.63 -9.20 -2.27
CA VAL A 54 -2.88 -9.35 -1.52
C VAL A 54 -2.69 -10.35 -0.38
N VAL A 55 -2.80 -9.87 0.85
CA VAL A 55 -2.61 -10.69 2.07
C VAL A 55 -3.92 -11.18 2.66
N TRP A 56 -5.04 -10.54 2.30
CA TRP A 56 -6.37 -10.94 2.75
C TRP A 56 -7.42 -10.52 1.73
N ARG A 57 -8.48 -11.33 1.61
CA ARG A 57 -9.67 -11.01 0.80
C ARG A 57 -10.93 -11.14 1.63
N LYS A 58 -11.88 -10.24 1.37
CA LYS A 58 -13.20 -10.29 1.95
C LYS A 58 -13.87 -11.64 1.63
N PRO A 59 -14.38 -12.38 2.63
CA PRO A 59 -15.16 -13.58 2.38
C PRO A 59 -16.41 -13.28 1.56
N LYS A 60 -16.77 -14.20 0.65
CA LYS A 60 -17.99 -14.05 -0.20
C LYS A 60 -19.28 -14.09 0.61
N THR A 61 -19.25 -14.72 1.78
CA THR A 61 -20.38 -14.86 2.70
C THR A 61 -19.97 -14.33 4.07
N ALA A 62 -20.82 -13.49 4.66
CA ALA A 62 -20.70 -13.20 6.08
C ALA A 62 -20.92 -14.52 6.85
N ARG A 63 -20.02 -14.81 7.78
CA ARG A 63 -20.14 -15.95 8.69
C ARG A 63 -20.92 -15.53 9.92
#